data_AF-A0A7D5RGW2-F1
#
_entry.id   AF-A0A7D5RGW2-F1
#
_cell.length_a   1.000
_cell.length_b   1.000
_cell.length_c   1.000
_cell.angle_alpha   90.00
_cell.angle_beta   90.00
_cell.angle_gamma   90.00
#
_symmetry.space_group_name_H-M   'P 1'
#
loop_
_entity.id
_entity.type
_entity.pdbx_description
1 polymer ?
#
loop_
_entity_poly.entity_id
_entity_poly.type
_entity_poly.pdbx_seq_one_letter_code
_entity_poly.pdbx_strand_id
1 'polypeptide(L)'
;MLRKTDNVSIRIDSDLSNKLHEKSNEQKISLNTLINHLLEKQVNWNELANEMGWVSMFRSTFRELMDSNTKEKIQKIAETTGTIDLKNSLNYFYGHINLDSILDLFKKRCQSMNVQLRIIPINTSIKIIIQHDLGKNWPLFIIKQMNSILNEIEYRIINEDYNSQGFSFEIVKIGDE
;
A
#
# COMPACT_ATOMS: atom_id res chain seq x y z
N MET A 1 -3.07 23.30 11.96
CA MET A 1 -2.61 24.33 11.00
C MET A 1 -3.37 24.16 9.70
N LEU A 2 -3.99 25.22 9.17
CA LEU A 2 -4.54 25.21 7.82
C LEU A 2 -3.39 25.00 6.82
N ARG A 3 -3.55 24.08 5.87
CA ARG A 3 -2.56 23.89 4.79
C ARG A 3 -2.48 25.18 3.98
N LYS A 4 -1.26 25.66 3.71
CA LYS A 4 -1.05 26.76 2.76
C LYS A 4 -1.50 26.28 1.37
N THR A 5 -2.22 27.13 0.65
CA THR A 5 -2.68 26.85 -0.72
C THR A 5 -2.16 27.94 -1.65
N ASP A 6 -1.80 27.54 -2.86
CA ASP A 6 -1.34 28.44 -3.92
C ASP A 6 -2.33 28.36 -5.09
N ASN A 7 -2.58 29.48 -5.76
CA ASN A 7 -3.45 29.52 -6.94
C ASN A 7 -2.67 29.11 -8.19
N VAL A 8 -3.14 28.08 -8.88
CA VAL A 8 -2.57 27.61 -10.14
C VAL A 8 -3.62 27.77 -11.25
N SER A 9 -3.28 28.46 -12.34
CA SER A 9 -4.13 28.61 -13.52
C SER A 9 -3.58 27.76 -14.67
N ILE A 10 -4.40 26.86 -15.20
CA ILE A 10 -4.03 25.92 -16.26
C ILE A 10 -5.05 25.96 -17.39
N ARG A 11 -4.57 25.76 -18.63
CA ARG A 11 -5.45 25.46 -19.77
C ARG A 11 -5.54 23.94 -19.90
N ILE A 12 -6.76 23.43 -19.95
CA ILE A 12 -7.04 22.01 -20.17
C ILE A 12 -7.92 21.86 -21.41
N ASP A 13 -7.76 20.73 -22.08
CA ASP A 13 -8.65 20.34 -23.17
C ASP A 13 -10.11 20.32 -22.70
N SER A 14 -11.03 20.78 -23.56
CA SER A 14 -12.45 20.92 -23.21
C SER A 14 -13.11 19.57 -22.91
N ASP A 15 -12.75 18.51 -23.61
CA ASP A 15 -13.33 17.18 -23.38
C ASP A 15 -12.81 16.60 -22.07
N LEU A 16 -11.53 16.83 -21.76
CA LEU A 16 -10.96 16.48 -20.45
C LEU A 16 -11.65 17.26 -19.32
N SER A 17 -11.89 18.57 -19.51
CA SER A 17 -12.61 19.40 -18.52
C SER A 17 -13.99 18.83 -18.21
N ASN A 18 -14.76 18.49 -19.26
CA ASN A 18 -16.10 17.92 -19.11
C ASN A 18 -16.07 16.60 -18.34
N LYS A 19 -15.14 15.69 -18.68
CA LYS A 19 -14.97 14.41 -17.96
C LYS A 19 -14.60 14.60 -16.48
N LEU A 20 -13.76 15.59 -16.17
CA LEU A 20 -13.40 15.89 -14.78
C LEU A 20 -14.62 16.45 -14.01
N HIS A 21 -15.42 17.30 -14.65
CA HIS A 21 -16.65 17.81 -14.06
C HIS A 21 -17.66 16.68 -13.78
N GLU A 22 -17.95 15.82 -14.76
CA GLU A 22 -18.81 14.65 -14.59
C GLU A 22 -18.37 13.80 -13.40
N LYS A 23 -17.09 13.44 -13.36
CA LYS A 23 -16.51 12.64 -12.28
C LYS A 23 -16.58 13.34 -10.92
N SER A 24 -16.41 14.65 -10.85
CA SER A 24 -16.54 15.41 -9.61
C SER A 24 -17.99 15.39 -9.08
N ASN A 25 -18.97 15.47 -9.99
CA ASN A 25 -20.39 15.38 -9.66
C ASN A 25 -20.78 13.98 -9.17
N GLU A 26 -20.31 12.93 -9.85
CA GLU A 26 -20.50 11.53 -9.43
C GLU A 26 -19.96 11.27 -8.01
N GLN A 27 -18.79 11.82 -7.70
CA GLN A 27 -18.14 11.69 -6.39
C GLN A 27 -18.69 12.67 -5.34
N LYS A 28 -19.57 13.60 -5.74
CA LYS A 28 -20.11 14.67 -4.88
C LYS A 28 -19.02 15.51 -4.21
N ILE A 29 -17.96 15.81 -4.94
CA ILE A 29 -16.85 16.68 -4.50
C ILE A 29 -16.67 17.84 -5.47
N SER A 30 -16.02 18.92 -5.01
CA SER A 30 -15.68 20.03 -5.91
C SER A 30 -14.67 19.60 -6.97
N LEU A 31 -14.70 20.22 -8.16
CA LEU A 31 -13.68 20.00 -9.18
C LEU A 31 -12.27 20.24 -8.63
N ASN A 32 -12.08 21.29 -7.82
CA ASN A 32 -10.79 21.58 -7.19
C ASN A 32 -10.33 20.43 -6.28
N THR A 33 -11.23 19.85 -5.49
CA THR A 33 -10.92 18.68 -4.66
C THR A 33 -10.51 17.49 -5.50
N LEU A 34 -11.24 17.20 -6.58
CA LEU A 34 -10.91 16.11 -7.50
C LEU A 34 -9.52 16.32 -8.16
N ILE A 35 -9.26 17.52 -8.68
CA ILE A 35 -7.98 17.85 -9.33
C ILE A 35 -6.83 17.69 -8.33
N ASN A 36 -6.95 18.22 -7.12
CA ASN A 36 -5.93 18.06 -6.08
C ASN A 36 -5.70 16.58 -5.77
N HIS A 37 -6.74 15.76 -5.59
CA HIS A 37 -6.57 14.33 -5.36
C HIS A 37 -5.90 13.59 -6.53
N LEU A 38 -6.23 13.95 -7.77
CA LEU A 38 -5.61 13.35 -8.96
C LEU A 38 -4.11 13.71 -9.05
N LEU A 39 -3.76 14.97 -8.81
CA LEU A 39 -2.37 15.44 -8.82
C LEU A 39 -1.57 14.86 -7.65
N GLU A 40 -2.15 14.84 -6.44
CA GLU A 40 -1.55 14.18 -5.27
C GLU A 40 -1.29 12.69 -5.57
N LYS A 41 -2.25 11.97 -6.17
CA LYS A 41 -2.05 10.56 -6.54
C LYS A 41 -1.00 10.39 -7.63
N GLN A 42 -0.94 11.31 -8.60
CA GLN A 42 0.04 11.25 -9.68
C GLN A 42 1.47 11.30 -9.13
N VAL A 43 1.76 12.32 -8.31
CA VAL A 43 3.11 12.57 -7.78
C VAL A 43 3.47 11.59 -6.66
N ASN A 44 2.54 11.27 -5.76
CA ASN A 44 2.86 10.45 -4.59
C ASN A 44 2.78 8.93 -4.84
N TRP A 45 2.26 8.50 -6.00
CA TRP A 45 2.10 7.08 -6.30
C TRP A 45 2.34 6.72 -7.76
N ASN A 46 1.59 7.29 -8.72
CA ASN A 46 1.59 6.76 -10.08
C ASN A 46 2.97 6.86 -10.76
N GLU A 47 3.65 8.00 -10.62
CA GLU A 47 5.00 8.21 -11.17
C GLU A 47 6.01 7.24 -10.54
N LEU A 48 6.07 7.26 -9.21
CA LEU A 48 6.93 6.40 -8.40
C LEU A 48 6.73 4.89 -8.68
N ALA A 49 5.48 4.44 -8.78
CA ALA A 49 5.15 3.05 -9.07
C ALA A 49 5.60 2.65 -10.49
N ASN A 50 5.44 3.55 -11.47
CA ASN A 50 5.88 3.31 -12.85
C ASN A 50 7.41 3.19 -12.93
N GLU A 51 8.13 4.11 -12.31
CA GLU A 51 9.60 4.10 -12.26
C GLU A 51 10.14 2.82 -11.60
N MET A 52 9.44 2.32 -10.57
CA MET A 52 9.81 1.07 -9.90
C MET A 52 9.35 -0.20 -10.62
N GLY A 53 8.80 -0.09 -11.83
CA GLY A 53 8.39 -1.24 -12.63
C GLY A 53 7.18 -1.99 -12.07
N TRP A 54 6.32 -1.31 -11.30
CA TRP A 54 5.10 -1.93 -10.78
C TRP A 54 4.14 -2.25 -11.92
N VAL A 55 3.68 -3.50 -11.96
CA VAL A 55 2.78 -3.98 -13.00
C VAL A 55 1.33 -3.92 -12.50
N SER A 56 0.46 -3.33 -13.32
CA SER A 56 -0.99 -3.40 -13.10
C SER A 56 -1.56 -4.67 -13.72
N MET A 57 -2.49 -5.32 -13.01
CA MET A 57 -3.17 -6.51 -13.51
C MET A 57 -4.58 -6.63 -12.93
N PHE A 58 -5.44 -7.39 -13.60
CA PHE A 58 -6.80 -7.64 -13.11
C PHE A 58 -6.77 -8.42 -11.79
N ARG A 59 -7.60 -7.99 -10.84
CA ARG A 59 -7.71 -8.59 -9.50
C ARG A 59 -7.97 -10.10 -9.55
N SER A 60 -8.86 -10.55 -10.43
CA SER A 60 -9.19 -11.96 -10.60
C SER A 60 -7.97 -12.78 -11.05
N THR A 61 -7.21 -12.28 -12.02
CA THR A 61 -5.97 -12.90 -12.47
C THR A 61 -4.92 -12.94 -11.37
N PHE A 62 -4.75 -11.84 -10.61
CA PHE A 62 -3.82 -11.81 -9.48
C PHE A 62 -4.17 -12.87 -8.42
N ARG A 63 -5.46 -12.97 -8.07
CA ARG A 63 -5.96 -13.96 -7.13
C ARG A 63 -5.67 -15.39 -7.58
N GLU A 64 -5.96 -15.70 -8.84
CA GLU A 64 -5.70 -17.03 -9.40
C GLU A 64 -4.20 -17.37 -9.37
N LEU A 65 -3.33 -16.41 -9.71
CA LEU A 65 -1.88 -16.59 -9.59
C LEU A 65 -1.44 -16.81 -8.15
N MET A 66 -1.99 -16.06 -7.19
CA MET A 66 -1.69 -16.26 -5.78
C MET A 66 -2.12 -17.65 -5.31
N ASP A 67 -3.34 -18.07 -5.63
CA ASP A 67 -3.96 -19.28 -5.08
C ASP A 67 -3.53 -20.58 -5.77
N SER A 68 -3.01 -20.49 -7.00
CA SER A 68 -2.44 -21.61 -7.76
C SER A 68 -1.04 -22.02 -7.29
N ASN A 69 -0.31 -21.16 -6.56
CA ASN A 69 0.99 -21.51 -6.00
C ASN A 69 0.84 -22.20 -4.63
N THR A 70 1.81 -23.04 -4.27
CA THR A 70 1.86 -23.63 -2.93
C THR A 70 2.23 -22.57 -1.89
N LYS A 71 1.85 -22.81 -0.63
CA LYS A 71 2.18 -21.95 0.50
C LYS A 71 3.69 -21.72 0.60
N GLU A 72 4.47 -22.78 0.51
CA GLU A 72 5.93 -22.76 0.64
C GLU A 72 6.57 -21.92 -0.47
N LYS A 73 6.05 -22.05 -1.70
CA LYS A 73 6.55 -21.28 -2.85
C LYS A 73 6.25 -19.79 -2.69
N ILE A 74 5.04 -19.43 -2.27
CA ILE A 74 4.67 -18.03 -2.03
C ILE A 74 5.51 -17.41 -0.91
N GLN A 75 5.71 -18.13 0.20
CA GLN A 75 6.55 -17.64 1.30
C GLN A 75 8.00 -17.46 0.87
N LYS A 76 8.55 -18.39 0.08
CA LYS A 76 9.91 -18.26 -0.48
C LYS A 76 10.03 -17.04 -1.41
N ILE A 77 9.05 -16.80 -2.29
CA ILE A 77 9.05 -15.61 -3.15
C ILE A 77 8.99 -14.34 -2.30
N ALA A 78 8.15 -14.32 -1.25
CA ALA A 78 8.03 -13.20 -0.34
C ALA A 78 9.36 -12.86 0.34
N GLU A 79 10.05 -13.85 0.91
CA GLU A 79 11.33 -13.68 1.62
C GLU A 79 12.50 -13.33 0.69
N THR A 80 12.41 -13.66 -0.60
CA THR A 80 13.47 -13.42 -1.59
C THR A 80 13.17 -12.21 -2.46
N THR A 81 12.69 -12.42 -3.69
CA THR A 81 12.43 -11.36 -4.67
C THR A 81 11.47 -10.32 -4.11
N GLY A 82 10.42 -10.72 -3.40
CA GLY A 82 9.47 -9.81 -2.79
C GLY A 82 10.15 -8.83 -1.81
N THR A 83 10.93 -9.33 -0.87
CA THR A 83 11.64 -8.47 0.10
C THR A 83 12.68 -7.58 -0.59
N ILE A 84 13.38 -8.08 -1.60
CA ILE A 84 14.34 -7.28 -2.39
C ILE A 84 13.63 -6.13 -3.10
N ASP A 85 12.51 -6.39 -3.78
CA ASP A 85 11.72 -5.37 -4.48
C ASP A 85 11.18 -4.31 -3.51
N LEU A 86 10.71 -4.75 -2.32
CA LEU A 86 10.24 -3.85 -1.27
C LEU A 86 11.37 -2.93 -0.76
N LYS A 87 12.56 -3.49 -0.50
CA LYS A 87 13.74 -2.71 -0.07
C LYS A 87 14.15 -1.68 -1.11
N ASN A 88 14.23 -2.10 -2.37
CA ASN A 88 14.57 -1.19 -3.48
C ASN A 88 13.56 -0.05 -3.57
N SER A 89 12.26 -0.35 -3.43
CA SER A 89 11.21 0.66 -3.41
C SER A 89 11.33 1.62 -2.23
N LEU A 90 11.62 1.12 -1.02
CA LEU A 90 11.79 1.97 0.17
C LEU A 90 12.98 2.93 0.02
N ASN A 91 14.14 2.40 -0.42
CA ASN A 91 15.31 3.21 -0.67
C ASN A 91 15.07 4.25 -1.77
N TYR A 92 14.37 3.88 -2.84
CA TYR A 92 14.08 4.81 -3.93
C TYR A 92 13.09 5.91 -3.51
N PHE A 93 12.01 5.58 -2.80
CA PHE A 93 10.96 6.56 -2.45
C PHE A 93 11.33 7.45 -1.25
N TYR A 94 12.08 6.91 -0.28
CA TYR A 94 12.33 7.59 1.00
C TYR A 94 13.82 7.85 1.25
N GLY A 95 14.73 7.17 0.55
CA GLY A 95 16.18 7.24 0.80
C GLY A 95 16.64 6.52 2.07
N HIS A 96 15.73 5.86 2.79
CA HIS A 96 16.01 5.18 4.05
C HIS A 96 14.96 4.10 4.33
N ILE A 97 15.27 3.20 5.28
CA ILE A 97 14.39 2.12 5.73
C ILE A 97 14.23 2.22 7.25
N ASN A 98 13.02 2.56 7.69
CA ASN A 98 12.59 2.57 9.09
C ASN A 98 11.09 2.20 9.17
N LEU A 99 10.55 2.08 10.38
CA LEU A 99 9.14 1.67 10.56
C LEU A 99 8.15 2.59 9.83
N ASP A 100 8.36 3.91 9.89
CA ASP A 100 7.47 4.88 9.26
C ASP A 100 7.44 4.77 7.73
N SER A 101 8.60 4.66 7.09
CA SER A 101 8.72 4.46 5.64
C SER A 101 8.07 3.14 5.18
N ILE A 102 8.26 2.06 5.96
CA ILE A 102 7.63 0.75 5.69
C ILE A 102 6.10 0.86 5.76
N LEU A 103 5.58 1.46 6.82
CA LEU A 103 4.14 1.61 7.03
C LEU A 103 3.50 2.54 6.00
N ASP A 104 4.16 3.65 5.64
CA ASP A 104 3.66 4.57 4.61
C ASP A 104 3.60 3.90 3.23
N LEU A 105 4.66 3.20 2.82
CA LEU A 105 4.67 2.48 1.55
C LEU A 105 3.61 1.37 1.53
N PHE A 106 3.51 0.60 2.62
CA PHE A 106 2.50 -0.46 2.74
C PHE A 106 1.07 0.10 2.65
N LYS A 107 0.83 1.25 3.28
CA LYS A 107 -0.46 1.95 3.19
C LYS A 107 -0.75 2.42 1.77
N LYS A 108 0.20 3.06 1.09
CA LYS A 108 0.06 3.48 -0.31
C LYS A 108 -0.22 2.30 -1.25
N ARG A 109 0.48 1.18 -1.05
CA ARG A 109 0.24 -0.08 -1.77
C ARG A 109 -1.17 -0.62 -1.54
N CYS A 110 -1.63 -0.68 -0.30
CA CYS A 110 -2.99 -1.16 0.00
C CYS A 110 -4.05 -0.26 -0.65
N GLN A 111 -3.88 1.06 -0.55
CA GLN A 111 -4.79 2.03 -1.16
C GLN A 111 -4.85 1.91 -2.68
N SER A 112 -3.71 1.73 -3.35
CA SER A 112 -3.68 1.56 -4.81
C SER A 112 -4.34 0.27 -5.28
N MET A 113 -4.30 -0.77 -4.45
CA MET A 113 -4.97 -2.05 -4.68
C MET A 113 -6.42 -2.08 -4.17
N ASN A 114 -6.98 -0.95 -3.70
CA ASN A 114 -8.31 -0.88 -3.09
C ASN A 114 -8.52 -1.93 -1.97
N VAL A 115 -7.49 -2.11 -1.15
CA VAL A 115 -7.49 -2.96 0.06
C VAL A 115 -7.78 -2.08 1.27
N GLN A 116 -8.68 -2.52 2.14
CA GLN A 116 -8.97 -1.79 3.37
C GLN A 116 -7.88 -2.09 4.39
N LEU A 117 -7.30 -1.03 4.96
CA LEU A 117 -6.22 -1.11 5.93
C LEU A 117 -6.54 -0.21 7.12
N ARG A 118 -6.42 -0.75 8.33
CA ARG A 118 -6.47 0.01 9.58
C ARG A 118 -5.19 -0.22 10.37
N ILE A 119 -4.59 0.87 10.83
CA ILE A 119 -3.39 0.89 11.69
C ILE A 119 -3.82 1.45 13.04
N ILE A 120 -3.63 0.69 14.11
CA ILE A 120 -4.06 1.04 15.47
C ILE A 120 -2.85 0.93 16.41
N PRO A 121 -2.36 2.04 16.99
CA PRO A 121 -1.37 1.98 18.05
C PRO A 121 -1.94 1.29 19.30
N ILE A 122 -1.21 0.35 19.90
CA ILE A 122 -1.59 -0.36 21.12
C ILE A 122 -0.38 -0.43 22.05
N ASN A 123 -0.32 0.42 23.07
CA ASN A 123 0.80 0.47 24.02
C ASN A 123 2.18 0.55 23.31
N THR A 124 2.95 -0.55 23.33
CA THR A 124 4.28 -0.71 22.72
C THR A 124 4.25 -1.35 21.32
N SER A 125 3.07 -1.76 20.83
CA SER A 125 2.88 -2.39 19.52
C SER A 125 1.96 -1.58 18.60
N ILE A 126 1.95 -1.96 17.32
CA ILE A 126 1.05 -1.40 16.30
C ILE A 126 0.25 -2.53 15.69
N LYS A 127 -1.07 -2.51 15.86
CA LYS A 127 -1.97 -3.49 15.26
C LYS A 127 -2.36 -3.07 13.84
N ILE A 128 -2.14 -3.99 12.91
CA ILE A 128 -2.51 -3.89 11.51
C ILE A 128 -3.71 -4.80 11.25
N ILE A 129 -4.76 -4.25 10.65
CA ILE A 129 -5.97 -5.01 10.25
C ILE A 129 -6.22 -4.76 8.77
N ILE A 130 -6.35 -5.83 8.00
CA ILE A 130 -6.48 -5.78 6.56
C ILE A 130 -7.71 -6.58 6.12
N GLN A 131 -8.56 -5.98 5.27
CA GLN A 131 -9.60 -6.70 4.54
C GLN A 131 -9.31 -6.64 3.05
N HIS A 132 -9.34 -7.81 2.39
CA HIS A 132 -8.93 -7.93 1.01
C HIS A 132 -9.67 -9.07 0.29
N ASP A 133 -9.62 -9.01 -1.04
CA ASP A 133 -10.13 -10.06 -1.93
C ASP A 133 -9.07 -10.38 -2.98
N LEU A 134 -7.94 -10.91 -2.51
CA LEU A 134 -6.68 -11.09 -3.26
C LEU A 134 -6.13 -12.52 -3.23
N GLY A 135 -6.90 -13.47 -2.68
CA GLY A 135 -6.52 -14.88 -2.59
C GLY A 135 -5.99 -15.29 -1.22
N LYS A 136 -6.11 -16.58 -0.91
CA LYS A 136 -5.74 -17.19 0.37
C LYS A 136 -4.25 -17.11 0.67
N ASN A 137 -3.41 -17.04 -0.37
CA ASN A 137 -1.97 -16.98 -0.22
C ASN A 137 -1.43 -15.55 -0.08
N TRP A 138 -2.23 -14.53 -0.35
CA TRP A 138 -1.78 -13.13 -0.27
C TRP A 138 -1.41 -12.69 1.15
N PRO A 139 -2.18 -13.02 2.20
CA PRO A 139 -1.76 -12.76 3.58
C PRO A 139 -0.39 -13.35 3.91
N LEU A 140 -0.13 -14.59 3.50
CA LEU A 140 1.12 -15.29 3.74
C LEU A 140 2.31 -14.59 3.07
N PHE A 141 2.10 -14.08 1.86
CA PHE A 141 3.09 -13.27 1.16
C PHE A 141 3.40 -11.98 1.92
N ILE A 142 2.36 -11.23 2.31
CA ILE A 142 2.52 -9.93 3.00
C ILE A 142 3.20 -10.10 4.35
N ILE A 143 2.74 -11.03 5.17
CA ILE A 143 3.32 -11.29 6.51
C ILE A 143 4.79 -11.67 6.38
N LYS A 144 5.15 -12.58 5.47
CA LYS A 144 6.54 -12.99 5.29
C LYS A 144 7.43 -11.86 4.79
N GLN A 145 6.98 -11.15 3.74
CA GLN A 145 7.71 -10.01 3.20
C GLN A 145 7.91 -8.90 4.26
N MET A 146 6.84 -8.54 4.99
CA MET A 146 6.92 -7.50 6.03
C MET A 146 7.79 -7.93 7.21
N ASN A 147 7.64 -9.17 7.70
CA ASN A 147 8.45 -9.65 8.81
C ASN A 147 9.94 -9.69 8.45
N SER A 148 10.29 -10.07 7.21
CA SER A 148 11.68 -10.03 6.74
C SER A 148 12.28 -8.63 6.84
N ILE A 149 11.58 -7.60 6.37
CA ILE A 149 12.12 -6.22 6.40
C ILE A 149 12.08 -5.61 7.82
N LEU A 150 11.07 -5.93 8.63
CA LEU A 150 10.96 -5.44 10.01
C LEU A 150 12.10 -5.96 10.89
N ASN A 151 12.47 -7.23 10.73
CA ASN A 151 13.56 -7.85 11.52
C ASN A 151 14.90 -7.13 11.32
N GLU A 152 15.13 -6.51 10.17
CA GLU A 152 16.37 -5.76 9.88
C GLU A 152 16.46 -4.42 10.61
N ILE A 153 15.33 -3.92 11.11
CA ILE A 153 15.23 -2.65 11.85
C ILE A 153 14.77 -2.86 13.29
N GLU A 154 15.01 -4.06 13.84
CA GLU A 154 14.68 -4.44 15.23
C GLU A 154 13.18 -4.44 15.56
N TYR A 155 12.31 -4.72 14.58
CA TYR A 155 10.88 -4.97 14.79
C TYR A 155 10.50 -6.38 14.33
N ARG A 156 9.39 -6.92 14.82
CA ARG A 156 8.85 -8.18 14.34
C ARG A 156 7.34 -8.21 14.33
N ILE A 157 6.78 -9.14 13.56
CA ILE A 157 5.36 -9.46 13.56
C ILE A 157 5.06 -10.48 14.66
N ILE A 158 4.00 -10.22 15.44
CA ILE A 158 3.40 -11.12 16.42
C ILE A 158 1.88 -11.16 16.25
N ASN A 159 1.19 -12.05 16.98
CA ASN A 159 -0.27 -12.11 17.08
C ASN A 159 -0.99 -12.15 15.72
N GLU A 160 -0.48 -12.94 14.78
CA GLU A 160 -1.12 -13.16 13.48
C GLU A 160 -2.50 -13.83 13.66
N ASP A 161 -3.52 -13.27 13.03
CA ASP A 161 -4.87 -13.82 12.98
C ASP A 161 -5.43 -13.74 11.55
N TYR A 162 -6.08 -14.80 11.10
CA TYR A 162 -6.56 -14.95 9.73
C TYR A 162 -8.04 -15.33 9.73
N ASN A 163 -8.82 -14.68 8.87
CA ASN A 163 -10.23 -15.02 8.65
C ASN A 163 -10.56 -15.03 7.15
N SER A 164 -11.82 -15.34 6.82
CA SER A 164 -12.26 -15.49 5.41
C SER A 164 -12.27 -14.18 4.60
N GLN A 165 -12.22 -13.02 5.26
CA GLN A 165 -12.32 -11.69 4.64
C GLN A 165 -11.03 -10.87 4.76
N GLY A 166 -10.04 -11.38 5.51
CA GLY A 166 -8.85 -10.61 5.84
C GLY A 166 -7.94 -11.26 6.87
N PHE A 167 -6.99 -10.47 7.36
CA PHE A 167 -6.04 -10.88 8.37
C PHE A 167 -5.59 -9.67 9.21
N SER A 168 -5.04 -9.97 10.37
CA SER A 168 -4.45 -8.96 11.25
C SER A 168 -3.17 -9.48 11.89
N PHE A 169 -2.35 -8.55 12.34
CA PHE A 169 -1.11 -8.84 13.03
C PHE A 169 -0.65 -7.61 13.81
N GLU A 170 0.28 -7.79 14.73
CA GLU A 170 0.88 -6.71 15.51
C GLU A 170 2.36 -6.59 15.19
N ILE A 171 2.85 -5.35 15.11
CA ILE A 171 4.26 -5.04 14.96
C ILE A 171 4.76 -4.55 16.32
N VAL A 172 5.81 -5.19 16.84
CA VAL A 172 6.44 -4.82 18.12
C VAL A 172 7.93 -4.64 17.91
N LYS A 173 8.55 -3.77 18.71
CA LYS A 173 10.00 -3.67 18.76
C LYS A 173 10.56 -4.89 19.49
N ILE A 174 11.64 -5.48 18.98
CA ILE A 174 12.27 -6.64 19.60
C ILE A 174 12.73 -6.26 21.01
N GLY A 175 12.21 -6.96 22.03
CA GLY A 175 12.51 -6.72 23.44
C GLY A 175 11.42 -5.97 24.24
N ASP A 176 10.40 -5.42 23.58
CA ASP A 176 9.28 -4.69 24.21
C ASP A 176 7.99 -5.56 24.30
N GLU A 177 8.17 -6.88 24.37
CA GLU A 177 7.13 -7.91 24.22
C GLU A 177 6.47 -8.37 25.52
#